data_AF-A0A0B4CL36-F1
#
_entry.id   AF-A0A0B4CL36-F1
#
_cell.length_a   1.000
_cell.length_b   1.000
_cell.length_c   1.000
_cell.angle_alpha   90.00
_cell.angle_beta   90.00
_cell.angle_gamma   90.00
#
_symmetry.space_group_name_H-M   'P 1'
#
loop_
_entity.id
_entity.type
_entity.pdbx_description
1 polymer ?
#
loop_
_entity_poly.entity_id
_entity_poly.type
_entity_poly.pdbx_seq_one_letter_code
_entity_poly.pdbx_strand_id
1 'polypeptide(L)' 'MTDLLARLSSESDIHNVEAAEVGFSIIAKPERIADFSLMVRAALDCPDAPFVVFATPIGSAQDGHYERAHVLPL' A
#
# COMPACT_ATOMS: atom_id res chain seq x y z
N MET A 1 -2.63 7.41 15.22
CA MET A 1 -3.29 7.17 13.91
C MET A 1 -2.60 7.89 12.75
N THR A 2 -1.84 8.96 12.98
CA THR A 2 -1.06 9.69 11.95
C THR A 2 0.12 8.89 11.37
N ASP A 3 0.60 7.86 12.07
CA ASP A 3 1.79 7.11 11.65
C ASP A 3 1.60 6.23 10.40
N LEU A 4 0.40 5.72 10.14
CA LEU A 4 0.22 4.76 9.04
C LEU A 4 0.32 5.44 7.68
N LEU A 5 -0.36 6.59 7.50
CA LEU A 5 -0.26 7.35 6.26
C LEU A 5 1.16 7.85 6.02
N ALA A 6 1.83 8.36 7.07
CA ALA A 6 3.22 8.80 7.00
C ALA A 6 4.19 7.67 6.61
N ARG A 7 3.95 6.45 7.13
CA ARG A 7 4.74 5.26 6.77
C ARG A 7 4.49 4.81 5.33
N LEU A 8 3.26 4.89 4.84
CA LEU A 8 2.94 4.54 3.45
C LEU A 8 3.52 5.57 2.48
N SER A 9 3.49 6.86 2.84
CA SER A 9 3.97 7.95 1.98
C SER A 9 5.49 8.12 1.95
N SER A 10 6.23 7.31 2.70
CA SER A 10 7.70 7.36 2.75
C SER A 10 8.27 6.08 2.13
N GLU A 11 9.32 6.24 1.31
CA GLU A 11 10.05 5.09 0.79
C GLU A 11 10.61 4.24 1.93
N SER A 12 10.63 2.93 1.73
CA SER A 12 11.12 1.99 2.73
C SER A 12 11.87 0.83 2.09
N ASP A 13 12.39 -0.07 2.91
CA ASP A 13 12.96 -1.33 2.43
C ASP A 13 11.91 -2.28 1.82
N ILE A 14 10.60 -1.97 1.92
CA ILE A 14 9.48 -2.82 1.47
C ILE A 14 8.86 -2.30 0.16
N HIS A 15 8.84 -0.98 -0.03
CA HIS A 15 8.17 -0.34 -1.17
C HIS A 15 8.83 0.97 -1.59
N ASN A 16 8.60 1.32 -2.86
CA ASN A 16 8.89 2.65 -3.39
C ASN A 16 7.59 3.48 -3.44
N VAL A 17 7.72 4.80 -3.44
CA VAL A 17 6.58 5.73 -3.49
C VAL A 17 6.65 6.50 -4.81
N GLU A 18 5.57 6.49 -5.57
CA GLU A 18 5.39 7.29 -6.77
C GLU A 18 4.31 8.35 -6.52
N ALA A 19 4.65 9.61 -6.78
CA ALA A 19 3.68 10.69 -6.75
C ALA A 19 2.62 10.49 -7.86
N ALA A 20 1.37 10.77 -7.53
CA ALA A 20 0.25 10.75 -8.47
C ALA A 20 -0.45 12.11 -8.46
N GLU A 21 -1.28 12.39 -9.48
CA GLU A 21 -2.05 13.64 -9.53
C GLU A 21 -2.96 13.82 -8.31
N VAL A 22 -3.45 12.71 -7.73
CA VAL A 22 -4.18 12.69 -6.46
C VAL A 22 -3.62 11.56 -5.60
N GLY A 23 -3.23 11.88 -4.36
CA GLY A 23 -2.64 10.91 -3.44
C GLY A 23 -1.24 10.43 -3.85
N PHE A 24 -0.96 9.15 -3.65
CA PHE A 24 0.32 8.53 -4.03
C PHE A 24 0.16 7.03 -4.27
N SER A 25 1.07 6.47 -5.06
CA SER A 25 1.14 5.02 -5.28
C SER A 25 2.33 4.45 -4.51
N ILE A 26 2.14 3.31 -3.88
CA ILE A 26 3.21 2.50 -3.30
C ILE A 26 3.38 1.22 -4.13
N ILE A 27 4.63 0.88 -4.45
CA ILE A 27 4.97 -0.25 -5.30
C ILE A 27 5.87 -1.19 -4.52
N ALA A 28 5.50 -2.46 -4.45
CA ALA A 28 6.27 -3.49 -3.78
C ALA A 28 7.67 -3.61 -4.39
N LYS A 29 8.70 -3.74 -3.56
CA LYS A 29 9.99 -4.25 -4.01
C LYS A 29 9.84 -5.75 -4.30
N PRO A 30 10.35 -6.27 -5.43
CA PRO A 30 10.14 -7.67 -5.84
C PRO A 30 10.47 -8.70 -4.76
N GLU A 31 11.51 -8.45 -3.98
CA GLU A 31 11.99 -9.30 -2.89
C GLU A 31 11.18 -9.16 -1.58
N ARG A 32 10.25 -8.20 -1.51
CA ARG A 32 9.45 -7.88 -0.31
C ARG A 32 7.94 -7.94 -0.54
N ILE A 33 7.49 -8.58 -1.61
CA ILE A 33 6.07 -8.73 -1.95
C ILE A 33 5.24 -9.26 -0.78
N ALA A 34 5.75 -10.24 -0.02
CA ALA A 34 5.03 -10.80 1.13
C ALA A 34 4.80 -9.77 2.24
N ASP A 35 5.85 -9.05 2.64
CA ASP A 35 5.77 -8.00 3.67
C ASP A 35 4.90 -6.82 3.20
N PHE A 36 5.05 -6.42 1.95
CA PHE A 36 4.22 -5.40 1.32
C PHE A 36 2.75 -5.78 1.36
N SER A 37 2.44 -7.04 1.04
CA SER A 37 1.06 -7.53 1.01
C SER A 37 0.43 -7.52 2.40
N LEU A 38 1.18 -7.88 3.45
CA LEU A 38 0.70 -7.76 4.83
C LEU A 38 0.39 -6.31 5.20
N MET A 39 1.27 -5.38 4.81
CA MET A 39 1.07 -3.95 5.05
C MET A 39 -0.16 -3.41 4.32
N VAL A 40 -0.36 -3.78 3.06
CA VAL A 40 -1.53 -3.35 2.26
C VAL A 40 -2.83 -3.90 2.86
N ARG A 41 -2.86 -5.17 3.29
CA ARG A 41 -4.03 -5.73 4.00
C ARG A 41 -4.30 -4.98 5.30
N ALA A 42 -3.28 -4.71 6.10
CA ALA A 42 -3.44 -3.92 7.32
C ALA A 42 -3.97 -2.50 7.06
N ALA A 43 -3.59 -1.90 5.92
CA ALA A 43 -4.11 -0.59 5.51
C ALA A 43 -5.56 -0.66 5.01
N LEU A 44 -5.94 -1.74 4.30
CA LEU A 44 -7.31 -2.01 3.86
C LEU A 44 -8.27 -2.31 5.03
N ASP A 45 -7.79 -3.04 6.03
CA ASP A 45 -8.58 -3.47 7.18
C ASP A 45 -8.65 -2.42 8.30
N CYS A 46 -8.13 -1.20 8.07
CA CYS A 46 -8.10 -0.14 9.08
C CYS A 46 -9.46 0.59 9.15
N PRO A 47 -10.26 0.40 10.23
CA PRO A 47 -11.67 0.81 10.26
C PRO A 47 -11.91 2.33 10.33
N ASP A 48 -10.86 3.13 10.53
CA ASP A 48 -10.93 4.60 10.62
C ASP A 48 -9.74 5.26 9.88
N ALA A 49 -9.31 4.67 8.76
CA ALA A 49 -8.20 5.23 8.00
C ALA A 49 -8.56 6.61 7.44
N PRO A 50 -7.72 7.65 7.63
CA PRO A 50 -7.90 8.96 6.99
C PRO A 50 -7.52 8.92 5.50
N PHE A 51 -7.65 7.76 4.86
CA PHE A 51 -7.29 7.50 3.48
C PHE A 51 -8.02 6.26 2.95
N VAL A 52 -8.09 6.12 1.63
CA VAL A 52 -8.59 4.94 0.93
C VAL A 52 -7.44 4.27 0.19
N VAL A 53 -7.40 2.94 0.20
CA VAL A 53 -6.38 2.14 -0.50
C VAL A 53 -7.00 1.31 -1.63
N PHE A 54 -6.45 1.42 -2.83
CA PHE A 54 -6.79 0.60 -3.99
C PHE A 54 -5.59 -0.28 -4.36
N ALA A 55 -5.68 -1.57 -4.08
CA ALA A 55 -4.56 -2.49 -4.28
C ALA A 55 -4.68 -3.29 -5.58
N THR A 56 -3.55 -3.50 -6.26
CA THR A 56 -3.42 -4.35 -7.46
C THR A 56 -2.79 -5.68 -7.05
N PRO A 57 -3.54 -6.80 -7.14
CA PRO A 57 -3.03 -8.12 -6.80
C PRO A 57 -2.05 -8.63 -7.86
N ILE A 58 -1.10 -9.49 -7.45
CA ILE A 58 -0.23 -10.25 -8.33
C ILE A 58 -0.93 -11.55 -8.68
N GLY A 59 -1.19 -11.77 -9.97
CA GLY A 59 -1.86 -13.00 -10.42
C GLY A 59 -3.31 -13.05 -9.98
N SER A 60 -3.72 -14.13 -9.30
CA SER A 60 -5.10 -14.28 -8.85
C SER A 60 -5.30 -13.62 -7.49
N ALA A 61 -6.44 -12.95 -7.29
CA ALA A 61 -6.76 -12.32 -6.01
C ALA A 61 -6.73 -13.29 -4.81
N GLN A 62 -6.84 -14.60 -5.05
CA GLN A 62 -6.75 -15.65 -4.04
C GLN A 62 -5.33 -15.85 -3.46
N ASP A 63 -4.29 -15.47 -4.21
CA ASP A 63 -2.91 -15.55 -3.73
C ASP A 63 -2.64 -14.49 -2.64
N GLY A 64 -3.48 -13.43 -2.62
CA GLY A 64 -3.43 -12.36 -1.63
C GLY A 64 -2.12 -11.57 -1.64
N HIS A 65 -1.34 -11.69 -2.71
CA HIS A 65 -0.16 -10.88 -2.94
C HIS A 65 -0.50 -9.63 -3.73
N TYR A 66 0.11 -8.50 -3.38
CA TYR A 66 -0.08 -7.22 -4.07
C TYR A 66 1.25 -6.70 -4.61
N GLU A 67 1.24 -6.15 -5.82
CA GLU A 67 2.42 -5.49 -6.42
C GLU A 67 2.37 -3.97 -6.24
N ARG A 68 1.15 -3.42 -6.12
CA ARG A 68 0.93 -1.98 -6.06
C ARG A 68 -0.27 -1.69 -5.18
N ALA A 69 -0.25 -0.54 -4.52
CA ALA A 69 -1.42 0.04 -3.92
C ALA A 69 -1.44 1.55 -4.13
N HIS A 70 -2.61 2.10 -4.45
CA HIS A 70 -2.82 3.52 -4.60
C HIS A 70 -3.55 4.06 -3.37
N VAL A 71 -3.01 5.09 -2.74
CA VAL A 71 -3.49 5.63 -1.47
C VAL A 71 -3.98 7.06 -1.69
N LEU A 72 -5.26 7.29 -1.39
CA LEU A 72 -5.93 8.58 -1.48
C LEU A 72 -6.26 9.10 -0.07
N PRO A 73 -5.62 10.19 0.41
CA PRO A 73 -6.03 10.85 1.65
C PRO A 73 -7.48 11.37 1.56
N LEU A 74 -8.22 11.30 2.67
CA LEU A 74 -9.60 11.81 2.82
C LEU A 74 -9.66 13.20 3.47
#